data_AF-A0A0X7K0G9-F1
#
_entry.id   AF-A0A0X7K0G9-F1
#
_cell.length_a   1.000
_cell.length_b   1.000
_cell.length_c   1.000
_cell.angle_alpha   90.00
_cell.angle_beta   90.00
_cell.angle_gamma   90.00
#
_symmetry.space_group_name_H-M   'P 1'
#
loop_
_entity.id
_entity.type
_entity.pdbx_description
1 polymer ?
#
loop_
_entity_poly.entity_id
_entity_poly.type
_entity_poly.pdbx_seq_one_letter_code
_entity_poly.pdbx_strand_id
1 'polypeptide(L)'
;MTRQLVFQRIRNRIVELLEWLIECENEPPQCGMNELINSWEDWVPTPSPKGYFVDQGFTPTQSVFLVNVSAAIEDFCEATPELIENDAAAIALPQWRLVIAAAKPTLSAMKASTKMSEESDDRLER
;
A
#
# COMPACT_ATOMS: atom_id res chain seq x y z
N MET A 1 -24.09 -7.14 4.48
CA MET A 1 -23.08 -6.62 3.55
C MET A 1 -22.40 -7.82 2.89
N THR A 2 -22.36 -7.89 1.56
CA THR A 2 -21.77 -9.05 0.85
C THR A 2 -20.24 -9.03 0.98
N ARG A 3 -19.62 -10.21 1.13
CA ARG A 3 -18.16 -10.38 1.32
C ARG A 3 -17.34 -9.67 0.23
N GLN A 4 -17.87 -9.65 -0.99
CA GLN A 4 -17.29 -8.96 -2.15
C GLN A 4 -17.18 -7.44 -1.95
N LEU A 5 -18.18 -6.79 -1.34
CA LEU A 5 -18.13 -5.35 -1.07
C LEU A 5 -17.06 -5.00 -0.02
N VAL A 6 -16.84 -5.87 0.97
CA VAL A 6 -15.79 -5.68 1.98
C VAL A 6 -14.42 -5.71 1.32
N PHE A 7 -14.17 -6.69 0.45
CA PHE A 7 -12.89 -6.83 -0.24
C PHE A 7 -12.59 -5.68 -1.21
N GLN A 8 -13.62 -5.18 -1.92
CA GLN A 8 -13.45 -3.98 -2.74
C GLN A 8 -13.11 -2.75 -1.92
N ARG A 9 -13.67 -2.60 -0.71
CA ARG A 9 -13.31 -1.48 0.18
C ARG A 9 -11.89 -1.59 0.70
N ILE A 10 -11.45 -2.77 1.12
CA ILE A 10 -10.07 -3.01 1.54
C ILE A 10 -9.11 -2.68 0.40
N ARG A 11 -9.42 -3.15 -0.82
CA ARG A 11 -8.63 -2.86 -2.01
C ARG A 11 -8.54 -1.36 -2.29
N ASN A 12 -9.66 -0.64 -2.27
CA ASN A 12 -9.68 0.81 -2.50
C ASN A 12 -8.85 1.54 -1.44
N ARG A 13 -8.96 1.12 -0.18
CA ARG A 13 -8.21 1.73 0.90
C ARG A 13 -6.70 1.49 0.76
N ILE A 14 -6.29 0.29 0.36
CA ILE A 14 -4.87 0.01 0.05
C ILE A 14 -4.38 0.86 -1.13
N VAL A 15 -5.21 1.10 -2.15
CA VAL A 15 -4.86 2.00 -3.25
C VAL A 15 -4.66 3.44 -2.75
N GLU A 16 -5.56 3.96 -1.93
CA GLU A 16 -5.44 5.30 -1.32
C GLU A 16 -4.15 5.41 -0.48
N LEU A 17 -3.80 4.38 0.29
CA LEU A 17 -2.58 4.37 1.09
C LEU A 17 -1.32 4.35 0.22
N LEU A 18 -1.33 3.59 -0.88
CA LEU A 18 -0.23 3.59 -1.85
C LEU A 18 -0.06 4.97 -2.52
N GLU A 19 -1.16 5.65 -2.83
CA GLU A 19 -1.14 7.03 -3.33
C GLU A 19 -0.53 7.97 -2.30
N TRP A 20 -0.97 7.88 -1.04
CA TRP A 20 -0.48 8.72 0.04
C TRP A 20 1.02 8.52 0.30
N LEU A 21 1.51 7.27 0.32
CA LEU A 21 2.95 6.97 0.39
C LEU A 21 3.72 7.70 -0.72
N ILE A 22 3.24 7.63 -1.97
CA ILE A 22 3.92 8.22 -3.14
C ILE A 22 3.87 9.75 -3.10
N GLU A 23 2.77 10.35 -2.66
CA GLU A 23 2.66 11.80 -2.46
C GLU A 23 3.69 12.29 -1.45
N CYS A 24 4.02 11.48 -0.46
CA CYS A 24 5.03 11.78 0.56
C CYS A 24 6.47 11.43 0.15
N GLU A 25 6.76 11.23 -1.14
CA GLU A 25 8.12 10.89 -1.61
C GLU A 25 9.15 11.96 -1.23
N ASN A 26 8.79 13.24 -1.35
CA ASN A 26 9.70 14.36 -1.13
C ASN A 26 9.24 15.34 -0.03
N GLU A 27 8.01 15.17 0.46
CA GLU A 27 7.41 16.03 1.47
C GLU A 27 6.80 15.16 2.58
N PRO A 28 6.98 15.51 3.87
CA PRO A 28 6.38 14.74 4.94
C PRO A 28 4.84 14.73 4.89
N PRO A 29 4.18 13.66 5.34
CA PRO A 29 2.73 13.62 5.45
C PRO A 29 2.20 14.68 6.42
N GLN A 30 1.12 15.37 6.04
CA GLN A 30 0.51 16.41 6.88
C GLN A 30 -0.02 15.89 8.21
N CYS A 31 -0.49 14.63 8.25
CA CYS A 31 -0.99 13.97 9.45
C CYS A 31 0.11 13.28 10.27
N GLY A 32 1.37 13.37 9.83
CA GLY A 32 2.52 12.78 10.48
C GLY A 32 2.88 11.37 9.99
N MET A 33 4.17 11.02 10.06
CA MET A 33 4.68 9.73 9.57
C MET A 33 4.08 8.54 10.32
N ASN A 34 3.89 8.65 11.63
CA ASN A 34 3.27 7.59 12.43
C ASN A 34 1.85 7.28 11.95
N GLU A 35 1.06 8.30 11.59
CA GLU A 35 -0.30 8.09 11.09
C GLU A 35 -0.29 7.37 9.75
N LEU A 36 0.64 7.72 8.86
CA LEU A 36 0.81 7.06 7.57
C LEU A 36 1.17 5.58 7.72
N ILE A 37 2.12 5.25 8.61
CA ILE A 37 2.55 3.87 8.85
C ILE A 37 1.46 3.06 9.58
N ASN A 38 0.85 3.59 10.64
CA ASN A 38 -0.23 2.91 11.35
C ASN A 38 -1.43 2.67 10.42
N SER A 39 -1.75 3.65 9.57
CA SER A 39 -2.79 3.50 8.55
C SER A 39 -2.48 2.39 7.55
N TRP A 40 -1.21 2.04 7.31
CA TRP A 40 -0.89 0.87 6.49
C TRP A 40 -1.20 -0.43 7.23
N GLU A 41 -0.75 -0.55 8.48
CA GLU A 41 -0.92 -1.76 9.31
C GLU A 41 -2.40 -2.09 9.60
N ASP A 42 -3.26 -1.07 9.69
CA ASP A 42 -4.70 -1.25 9.89
C ASP A 42 -5.38 -2.06 8.76
N TRP A 43 -4.81 -2.04 7.54
CA TRP A 43 -5.41 -2.63 6.35
C TRP A 43 -4.59 -3.77 5.77
N VAL A 44 -3.30 -3.81 6.07
CA VAL A 44 -2.36 -4.83 5.60
C VAL A 44 -1.79 -5.57 6.81
N PRO A 45 -2.25 -6.81 7.08
CA PRO A 45 -1.78 -7.55 8.24
C PRO A 45 -0.31 -7.92 8.08
N THR A 46 0.46 -7.70 9.14
CA THR A 46 1.88 -8.07 9.22
C THR A 46 2.10 -8.96 10.47
N PRO A 47 2.60 -10.20 10.33
CA PRO A 47 2.85 -10.91 9.07
C PRO A 47 1.54 -11.31 8.37
N SER A 48 1.49 -11.17 7.05
CA SER A 48 0.34 -11.61 6.25
C SER A 48 0.26 -13.13 6.21
N PRO A 49 -0.87 -13.76 6.61
CA PRO A 49 -1.08 -15.19 6.44
C PRO A 49 -0.94 -15.60 4.96
N LYS A 50 -0.39 -16.79 4.71
CA LYS A 50 -0.26 -17.32 3.35
C LYS A 50 -1.64 -17.35 2.67
N GLY A 51 -1.76 -16.64 1.54
CA GLY A 51 -3.02 -16.58 0.78
C GLY A 51 -3.98 -15.47 1.19
N TYR A 52 -3.69 -14.67 2.23
CA TYR A 52 -4.56 -13.58 2.72
C TYR A 52 -5.07 -12.67 1.59
N PHE A 53 -4.16 -12.19 0.75
CA PHE A 53 -4.50 -11.33 -0.39
C PHE A 53 -5.22 -12.09 -1.50
N VAL A 54 -4.82 -13.33 -1.79
CA VAL A 54 -5.48 -14.17 -2.81
C VAL A 54 -6.94 -14.42 -2.44
N ASP A 55 -7.22 -14.69 -1.17
CA ASP A 55 -8.57 -14.91 -0.64
C ASP A 55 -9.46 -13.65 -0.71
N GLN A 56 -8.85 -12.48 -0.87
CA GLN A 56 -9.52 -11.20 -1.06
C GLN A 56 -9.62 -10.78 -2.52
N GLY A 57 -9.23 -11.65 -3.46
CA GLY A 57 -9.32 -11.40 -4.89
C GLY A 57 -8.17 -10.57 -5.47
N PHE A 58 -7.06 -10.45 -4.75
CA PHE A 58 -5.82 -9.94 -5.33
C PHE A 58 -5.15 -11.02 -6.19
N THR A 59 -4.53 -10.61 -7.28
CA THR A 59 -3.73 -11.53 -8.08
C THR A 59 -2.47 -11.97 -7.30
N PRO A 60 -1.85 -13.11 -7.66
CA PRO A 60 -0.57 -13.51 -7.06
C PRO A 60 0.51 -12.42 -7.17
N THR A 61 0.59 -11.74 -8.30
CA THR A 61 1.54 -10.64 -8.52
C THR A 61 1.27 -9.45 -7.60
N GLN A 62 0.00 -9.03 -7.47
CA GLN A 62 -0.38 -7.95 -6.54
C GLN A 62 -0.06 -8.33 -5.09
N SER A 63 -0.29 -9.59 -4.73
CA SER A 63 0.03 -10.10 -3.39
C SER A 63 1.53 -10.00 -3.09
N VAL A 64 2.39 -10.39 -4.04
CA VAL A 64 3.85 -10.24 -3.90
C VAL A 64 4.25 -8.78 -3.75
N PHE A 65 3.67 -7.90 -4.56
CA PHE A 65 3.97 -6.47 -4.50
C PHE A 65 3.55 -5.83 -3.17
N LEU A 66 2.38 -6.16 -2.63
CA LEU A 66 1.94 -5.67 -1.32
C LEU A 66 2.85 -6.16 -0.19
N VAL A 67 3.29 -7.43 -0.24
CA VAL A 67 4.27 -7.96 0.72
C VAL A 67 5.59 -7.20 0.66
N ASN A 68 6.06 -6.84 -0.55
CA ASN A 68 7.29 -6.06 -0.70
C ASN A 68 7.16 -4.64 -0.14
N VAL A 69 5.97 -4.01 -0.25
CA VAL A 69 5.71 -2.71 0.38
C VAL A 69 5.77 -2.83 1.89
N SER A 70 5.09 -3.82 2.49
CA SER A 70 5.17 -4.05 3.94
C SER A 70 6.60 -4.32 4.42
N ALA A 71 7.37 -5.11 3.67
CA ALA A 71 8.77 -5.38 4.02
C ALA A 71 9.63 -4.10 3.98
N ALA A 72 9.44 -3.25 2.96
CA ALA A 72 10.16 -1.98 2.89
C ALA A 72 9.77 -1.01 4.02
N ILE A 73 8.51 -1.03 4.45
CA ILE A 73 8.03 -0.25 5.60
C ILE A 73 8.68 -0.75 6.89
N GLU A 74 8.73 -2.08 7.10
CA GLU A 74 9.42 -2.67 8.24
C GLU A 74 10.90 -2.27 8.27
N ASP A 75 11.61 -2.42 7.14
CA ASP A 75 13.02 -2.02 7.01
C ASP A 75 13.21 -0.51 7.32
N PHE A 76 12.25 0.33 6.94
CA PHE A 76 12.25 1.76 7.27
C PHE A 76 12.04 2.00 8.77
N CYS A 77 11.10 1.30 9.40
CA CYS A 77 10.86 1.37 10.84
C CYS A 77 12.10 0.90 11.63
N GLU A 78 12.72 -0.22 11.25
CA GLU A 78 13.95 -0.73 11.89
C GLU A 78 15.13 0.24 11.76
N ALA A 79 15.22 0.95 10.63
CA ALA A 79 16.27 1.94 10.40
C ALA A 79 15.98 3.30 11.07
N THR A 80 14.74 3.54 11.52
CA THR A 80 14.34 4.78 12.15
C THR A 80 14.90 4.83 13.57
N PRO A 81 15.75 5.83 13.91
CA PRO A 81 16.27 5.95 15.27
C PRO A 81 15.15 6.21 16.28
N GLU A 82 15.34 5.75 17.52
CA GLU A 82 14.40 5.97 18.63
C GLU A 82 14.06 7.46 18.85
N LEU A 83 15.02 8.33 18.55
CA LEU A 83 14.85 9.78 18.57
C LEU A 83 15.08 10.34 17.17
N ILE A 84 14.00 10.81 16.55
CA ILE A 84 14.03 11.58 15.32
C ILE A 84 13.52 12.99 15.58
N GLU A 85 14.15 13.99 14.96
CA GLU A 85 13.83 15.40 15.24
C GLU A 85 12.45 15.79 14.70
N ASN A 86 12.13 15.30 13.50
CA ASN A 86 10.87 15.55 12.79
C ASN A 86 10.72 14.58 11.60
N ASP A 87 9.54 14.59 10.99
CA ASP A 87 9.23 13.72 9.86
C ASP A 87 10.05 14.02 8.60
N ALA A 88 10.58 15.24 8.44
CA ALA A 88 11.49 15.56 7.33
C ALA A 88 12.81 14.78 7.44
N ALA A 89 13.32 14.62 8.66
CA ALA A 89 14.46 13.76 8.94
C ALA A 89 14.12 12.27 8.69
N ALA A 90 12.88 11.85 8.94
CA ALA A 90 12.42 10.49 8.68
C ALA A 90 12.44 10.18 7.18
N ILE A 91 11.79 11.01 6.35
CA ILE A 91 11.75 10.78 4.89
C ILE A 91 13.11 10.95 4.20
N ALA A 92 14.09 11.57 4.88
CA ALA A 92 15.46 11.67 4.39
C ALA A 92 16.25 10.34 4.52
N LEU A 93 15.76 9.36 5.29
CA LEU A 93 16.38 8.04 5.41
C LEU A 93 16.39 7.32 4.04
N PRO A 94 17.50 6.67 3.65
CA PRO A 94 17.56 5.91 2.40
C PRO A 94 16.45 4.88 2.24
N GLN A 95 16.01 4.29 3.34
CA GLN A 95 14.96 3.27 3.41
C GLN A 95 13.61 3.82 2.96
N TRP A 96 13.34 5.12 3.17
CA TRP A 96 12.13 5.74 2.66
C TRP A 96 12.04 5.64 1.13
N ARG A 97 13.16 5.81 0.42
CA ARG A 97 13.20 5.65 -1.04
C ARG A 97 12.88 4.22 -1.48
N LEU A 98 13.20 3.22 -0.64
CA LEU A 98 12.85 1.83 -0.90
C LEU A 98 11.34 1.60 -0.75
N VAL A 99 10.70 2.21 0.26
CA VAL A 99 9.24 2.22 0.40
C VAL A 99 8.58 2.79 -0.85
N ILE A 100 9.03 3.97 -1.32
CA ILE A 100 8.48 4.60 -2.53
C ILE A 100 8.72 3.74 -3.78
N ALA A 101 9.92 3.15 -3.91
CA ALA A 101 10.26 2.27 -5.03
C ALA A 101 9.41 1.00 -5.06
N ALA A 102 8.98 0.48 -3.91
CA ALA A 102 8.03 -0.63 -3.81
C ALA A 102 6.58 -0.19 -4.08
N ALA A 103 6.18 1.00 -3.60
CA ALA A 103 4.81 1.48 -3.71
C ALA A 103 4.40 1.79 -5.16
N LYS A 104 5.26 2.45 -5.95
CA LYS A 104 4.98 2.86 -7.35
C LYS A 104 4.55 1.71 -8.28
N PRO A 105 5.31 0.60 -8.41
CA PRO A 105 4.91 -0.53 -9.24
C PRO A 105 3.67 -1.25 -8.68
N THR A 106 3.51 -1.30 -7.36
CA THR A 106 2.33 -1.86 -6.69
C THR A 106 1.07 -1.10 -7.09
N LEU A 107 1.08 0.24 -6.96
CA LEU A 107 -0.05 1.09 -7.35
C LEU A 107 -0.41 0.91 -8.83
N SER A 108 0.59 0.83 -9.70
CA SER A 108 0.39 0.60 -11.13
C SER A 108 -0.29 -0.75 -11.42
N ALA A 109 0.14 -1.82 -10.75
CA ALA A 109 -0.48 -3.14 -10.86
C ALA A 109 -1.91 -3.18 -10.30
N MET A 110 -2.17 -2.45 -9.23
CA MET A 110 -3.50 -2.34 -8.61
C MET A 110 -4.49 -1.60 -9.51
N LYS A 111 -4.07 -0.48 -10.12
CA LYS A 111 -4.90 0.32 -11.04
C LYS A 111 -5.14 -0.35 -12.39
N ALA A 112 -4.14 -1.05 -12.94
CA ALA A 112 -4.28 -1.76 -14.21
C ALA A 112 -5.38 -2.85 -14.15
N SER A 113 -5.45 -3.58 -13.04
CA SER A 113 -6.49 -4.60 -12.85
C SER A 113 -7.89 -4.02 -12.60
N THR A 114 -8.00 -2.76 -12.14
CA THR A 114 -9.31 -2.09 -12.00
C THR A 114 -9.86 -1.72 -13.38
N LYS A 115 -9.03 -1.16 -14.27
CA LYS A 115 -9.42 -0.85 -15.65
C LYS A 115 -9.89 -2.09 -16.43
N MET A 116 -9.20 -3.22 -16.26
CA MET A 116 -9.62 -4.48 -16.89
C MET A 116 -10.99 -4.97 -16.42
N SER A 117 -11.34 -4.73 -15.14
CA SER A 117 -12.65 -5.10 -14.58
C SER A 117 -13.77 -4.20 -15.11
N GLU A 118 -13.51 -2.89 -15.22
CA GLU A 118 -14.48 -1.91 -15.73
C GLU A 118 -14.77 -2.16 -17.22
N GLU A 119 -13.74 -2.41 -18.04
CA GLU A 119 -13.92 -2.73 -19.48
C GLU A 119 -14.65 -4.06 -19.72
N SER A 120 -14.54 -5.03 -18.81
CA SER A 120 -15.27 -6.30 -18.92
C SER A 120 -16.75 -6.18 -18.57
N ASP A 121 -17.12 -5.32 -17.61
CA ASP A 121 -18.52 -5.10 -17.23
C ASP A 121 -19.25 -4.28 -18.31
N ASP A 122 -18.61 -3.25 -18.87
CA ASP A 122 -19.17 -2.39 -19.94
C ASP A 122 -19.50 -3.14 -21.25
N ARG A 123 -18.84 -4.30 -21.46
CA ARG A 123 -19.06 -5.18 -22.64
C ARG A 123 -20.20 -6.18 -22.44
N LEU A 124 -20.66 -6.40 -21.21
CA LEU A 124 -21.79 -7.27 -20.90
C LEU A 124 -23.12 -6.50 -20.87
N GLU A 125 -23.08 -5.17 -20.84
CA GLU A 125 -24.25 -4.28 -20.83
C GLU A 125 -24.62 -3.69 -22.21
N ARG A 126 -23.98 -4.13 -23.31
CA ARG A 126 -24.32 -3.77 -24.70
C ARG A 126 -24.77 -4.97 -25.52
#